data_AF-A0A537V181-F1
#
_entry.id   AF-A0A537V181-F1
#
_cell.length_a   1.000
_cell.length_b   1.000
_cell.length_c   1.000
_cell.angle_alpha   90.00
_cell.angle_beta   90.00
_cell.angle_gamma   90.00
#
_symmetry.space_group_name_H-M   'P 1'
#
loop_
_entity.id
_entity.type
_entity.pdbx_description
1 polymer ?
#
loop_
_entity_poly.entity_id
_entity_poly.type
_entity_poly.pdbx_seq_one_letter_code
_entity_poly.pdbx_strand_id
1 'polypeptide(L)'
;MKDLHGLTISTSSAEAGAAMERALSSFLKFRLDAREHLSRCLAADPEFGLAHCLKGYFAMLLYKQAGVAPAAQSARTARALAAKATAREQSHVEALDAWAAGDLDRTLAIWETILADHPTDALALRLAHLKYFWLGRPRDMVASV
;
A
#
# COMPACT_ATOMS: atom_id res chain seq x y z
N MET A 1 -0.35 6.73 -15.53
CA MET A 1 -0.15 5.55 -16.42
C MET A 1 -0.89 4.33 -15.85
N LYS A 2 -0.77 3.12 -16.41
CA LYS A 2 -1.37 1.88 -15.83
C LYS A 2 -0.29 0.89 -15.38
N ASP A 3 -0.58 0.14 -14.32
CA ASP A 3 0.25 -0.99 -13.85
C ASP A 3 -0.10 -2.31 -14.55
N LEU A 4 0.56 -3.43 -14.19
CA LEU A 4 0.32 -4.74 -14.81
C LEU A 4 -1.08 -5.31 -14.52
N HIS A 5 -1.80 -4.78 -13.55
CA HIS A 5 -3.16 -5.15 -13.20
C HIS A 5 -4.22 -4.24 -13.83
N GLY A 6 -3.79 -3.32 -14.70
CA GLY A 6 -4.64 -2.39 -15.44
C GLY A 6 -5.13 -1.20 -14.61
N LEU A 7 -4.60 -1.00 -13.40
CA LEU A 7 -5.00 0.04 -12.48
C LEU A 7 -4.22 1.32 -12.77
N THR A 8 -4.92 2.46 -12.73
CA THR A 8 -4.29 3.76 -12.94
C THR A 8 -3.39 4.11 -11.76
N ILE A 9 -2.14 4.47 -12.04
CA ILE A 9 -1.18 5.03 -11.08
C ILE A 9 -0.85 6.49 -11.42
N SER A 10 -0.67 7.32 -10.40
CA SER A 10 -0.48 8.78 -10.52
C SER A 10 0.86 9.21 -11.10
N THR A 11 1.91 8.38 -10.99
CA THR A 11 3.21 8.73 -11.57
C THR A 11 3.14 8.82 -13.10
N SER A 12 3.84 9.81 -13.65
CA SER A 12 4.14 9.93 -15.09
C SER A 12 5.54 9.39 -15.43
N SER A 13 6.36 9.05 -14.43
CA SER A 13 7.69 8.49 -14.61
C SER A 13 7.58 6.99 -14.92
N ALA A 14 7.94 6.61 -16.15
CA ALA A 14 7.97 5.21 -16.56
C ALA A 14 8.93 4.37 -15.70
N GLU A 15 10.05 4.97 -15.27
CA GLU A 15 11.00 4.32 -14.37
C GLU A 15 10.40 4.07 -12.99
N ALA A 16 9.72 5.07 -12.40
CA ALA A 16 9.05 4.91 -11.12
C ALA A 16 7.93 3.87 -11.20
N GLY A 17 7.12 3.89 -12.26
CA GLY A 17 6.09 2.87 -12.49
C GLY A 17 6.66 1.46 -12.58
N ALA A 18 7.74 1.27 -13.34
CA ALA A 18 8.41 -0.04 -13.47
C ALA A 18 9.06 -0.50 -12.15
N ALA A 19 9.61 0.42 -11.37
CA ALA A 19 10.19 0.12 -10.06
C ALA A 19 9.11 -0.23 -9.01
N MET A 20 7.97 0.48 -9.02
CA MET A 20 6.80 0.17 -8.21
C MET A 20 6.30 -1.25 -8.48
N GLU A 21 6.11 -1.59 -9.76
CA GLU A 21 5.69 -2.92 -10.20
C GLU A 21 6.63 -4.01 -9.67
N ARG A 22 7.96 -3.80 -9.79
CA ARG A 22 8.96 -4.74 -9.25
C ARG A 22 8.89 -4.83 -7.73
N ALA A 23 8.68 -3.71 -7.03
CA ALA A 23 8.53 -3.71 -5.57
C ALA A 23 7.32 -4.53 -5.11
N LEU A 24 6.16 -4.34 -5.77
CA LEU A 24 4.93 -5.09 -5.48
C LEU A 24 5.08 -6.58 -5.83
N SER A 25 5.60 -6.90 -7.02
CA SER A 25 5.88 -8.28 -7.44
C SER A 25 6.83 -8.99 -6.48
N SER A 26 7.92 -8.33 -6.06
CA SER A 26 8.85 -8.86 -5.07
C SER A 26 8.20 -9.05 -3.71
N PHE A 27 7.39 -8.09 -3.25
CA PHE A 27 6.65 -8.19 -1.99
C PHE A 27 5.69 -9.39 -2.00
N LEU A 28 4.88 -9.53 -3.05
CA LEU A 28 3.91 -10.62 -3.20
C LEU A 28 4.58 -12.00 -3.29
N LYS A 29 5.80 -12.06 -3.84
CA LYS A 29 6.62 -13.28 -3.95
C LYS A 29 7.59 -13.48 -2.77
N PHE A 30 7.48 -12.68 -1.70
CA PHE A 30 8.35 -12.74 -0.52
C PHE A 30 9.86 -12.64 -0.83
N ARG A 31 10.21 -11.83 -1.83
CA ARG A 31 11.60 -11.56 -2.23
C ARG A 31 12.22 -10.49 -1.36
N LEU A 32 13.53 -10.60 -1.11
CA LEU A 32 14.28 -9.68 -0.23
C LEU A 32 14.54 -8.29 -0.86
N ASP A 33 14.44 -8.17 -2.18
CA ASP A 33 14.75 -6.97 -2.96
C ASP A 33 13.58 -5.99 -3.09
N ALA A 34 12.41 -6.27 -2.50
CA ALA A 34 11.24 -5.39 -2.58
C ALA A 34 11.52 -3.96 -2.10
N ARG A 35 12.31 -3.81 -1.03
CA ARG A 35 12.72 -2.50 -0.48
C ARG A 35 13.70 -1.75 -1.38
N GLU A 36 14.55 -2.48 -2.10
CA GLU A 36 15.49 -1.88 -3.04
C GLU A 36 14.72 -1.29 -4.24
N HIS A 37 13.77 -2.05 -4.80
CA HIS A 37 12.90 -1.56 -5.88
C HIS A 37 12.07 -0.35 -5.44
N LEU A 38 11.57 -0.35 -4.21
CA LEU A 38 10.86 0.81 -3.65
C LEU A 38 11.77 2.05 -3.53
N SER A 39 13.01 1.88 -3.09
CA SER A 39 13.98 3.00 -3.05
C SER A 39 14.26 3.56 -4.44
N ARG A 40 14.39 2.71 -5.46
CA ARG A 40 14.54 3.14 -6.87
C ARG A 40 13.30 3.89 -7.35
N CYS A 41 12.11 3.40 -7.01
CA CYS A 41 10.85 4.08 -7.32
C CYS A 41 10.81 5.50 -6.76
N LEU A 42 11.15 5.68 -5.48
CA LEU A 42 11.17 6.98 -4.82
C LEU A 42 12.29 7.90 -5.33
N ALA A 43 13.41 7.34 -5.81
CA ALA A 43 14.47 8.13 -6.44
C ALA A 43 14.03 8.66 -7.82
N ALA A 44 13.30 7.85 -8.59
CA ALA A 44 12.80 8.22 -9.92
C ALA A 44 11.59 9.17 -9.88
N ASP A 45 10.75 9.07 -8.85
CA ASP A 45 9.63 9.99 -8.60
C ASP A 45 9.42 10.19 -7.09
N PRO A 46 10.07 11.21 -6.49
CA PRO A 46 9.93 11.53 -5.07
C PRO A 46 8.51 11.98 -4.68
N GLU A 47 7.68 12.38 -5.64
CA GLU A 47 6.32 12.88 -5.41
C GLU A 47 5.25 11.80 -5.65
N PHE A 48 5.65 10.55 -5.90
CA PHE A 48 4.72 9.45 -6.06
C PHE A 48 4.14 9.01 -4.71
N GLY A 49 2.96 9.52 -4.37
CA GLY A 49 2.29 9.29 -3.08
C GLY A 49 2.12 7.82 -2.71
N LEU A 50 1.76 6.96 -3.66
CA LEU A 50 1.60 5.52 -3.42
C LEU A 50 2.93 4.85 -3.00
N ALA A 51 4.07 5.32 -3.49
CA ALA A 51 5.37 4.80 -3.07
C ALA A 51 5.69 5.15 -1.61
N HIS A 52 5.37 6.35 -1.16
CA HIS A 52 5.47 6.71 0.26
C HIS A 52 4.51 5.88 1.13
N CYS A 53 3.32 5.59 0.61
CA CYS A 53 2.37 4.70 1.28
C CYS A 53 2.93 3.26 1.42
N LEU A 54 3.45 2.68 0.33
CA LEU A 54 4.06 1.35 0.35
C LEU A 54 5.24 1.26 1.33
N LYS A 55 6.05 2.33 1.42
CA LYS A 55 7.12 2.44 2.43
C LYS A 55 6.58 2.35 3.85
N GLY A 56 5.45 3.00 4.13
CA GLY A 56 4.76 2.92 5.41
C GLY A 56 4.22 1.52 5.70
N TYR A 57 3.58 0.88 4.72
CA TYR A 57 3.15 -0.51 4.86
C TYR A 57 4.31 -1.45 5.17
N PHE A 58 5.47 -1.32 4.50
CA PHE A 58 6.66 -2.12 4.80
C PHE A 58 7.23 -1.89 6.20
N ALA A 59 7.01 -0.72 6.80
CA ALA A 59 7.37 -0.48 8.21
C ALA A 59 6.40 -1.20 9.15
N MET A 60 5.08 -1.13 8.88
CA MET A 60 4.05 -1.80 9.68
C MET A 60 4.10 -3.32 9.59
N LEU A 61 4.47 -3.88 8.42
CA LEU A 61 4.59 -5.31 8.18
C LEU A 61 5.71 -6.01 8.97
N LEU A 62 6.59 -5.24 9.63
CA LEU A 62 7.56 -5.79 10.58
C LEU A 62 6.92 -6.18 11.92
N TYR A 63 5.68 -5.75 12.20
CA TYR A 63 4.96 -5.99 13.46
C TYR A 63 5.76 -5.60 14.71
N LYS A 64 6.52 -4.50 14.62
CA LYS A 64 7.28 -3.91 15.72
C LYS A 64 6.77 -2.51 16.01
N GLN A 65 6.67 -2.13 17.27
CA GLN A 65 6.31 -0.76 17.68
C GLN A 65 7.20 0.31 17.02
N ALA A 66 8.48 0.01 16.83
CA ALA A 66 9.42 0.89 16.13
C ALA A 66 9.01 1.20 14.67
N GLY A 67 8.12 0.42 14.05
CA GLY A 67 7.59 0.66 12.71
C GLY A 67 6.47 1.70 12.64
N VAL A 68 5.80 1.99 13.77
CA VAL A 68 4.61 2.87 13.81
C VAL A 68 4.96 4.32 13.49
N ALA A 69 5.97 4.90 14.13
CA ALA A 69 6.37 6.28 13.88
C ALA A 69 6.86 6.50 12.42
N PRO A 70 7.71 5.62 11.84
CA PRO A 70 8.02 5.66 10.40
C PRO A 70 6.80 5.54 9.49
N ALA A 71 5.85 4.67 9.81
CA ALA A 71 4.62 4.50 9.03
C ALA A 71 3.75 5.76 9.04
N ALA A 72 3.56 6.37 10.22
CA ALA A 72 2.84 7.63 10.36
C ALA A 72 3.52 8.77 9.59
N GLN A 73 4.86 8.82 9.58
CA GLN A 73 5.60 9.79 8.76
C GLN A 73 5.38 9.55 7.27
N SER A 74 5.44 8.30 6.82
CA SER A 74 5.12 7.91 5.44
C SER A 74 3.70 8.30 5.04
N ALA A 75 2.72 8.09 5.92
CA ALA A 75 1.33 8.49 5.70
C ALA A 75 1.20 10.02 5.53
N ARG A 76 1.86 10.80 6.40
CA ARG A 76 1.89 12.27 6.29
C ARG A 76 2.49 12.74 4.96
N THR A 77 3.62 12.16 4.57
CA THR A 77 4.26 12.50 3.29
C THR A 77 3.36 12.14 2.10
N ALA A 78 2.77 10.95 2.10
CA ALA A 78 1.87 10.53 1.03
C ALA A 78 0.59 11.40 0.97
N ARG A 79 0.03 11.80 2.12
CA ARG A 79 -1.13 12.69 2.23
C ARG A 79 -0.84 14.08 1.66
N ALA A 80 0.37 14.61 1.87
CA ALA A 80 0.77 15.89 1.27
C ALA A 80 0.81 15.84 -0.26
N LEU A 81 0.93 14.65 -0.85
CA LEU A 81 0.96 14.39 -2.28
C LEU A 81 -0.41 13.97 -2.85
N ALA A 82 -1.46 13.93 -2.02
CA ALA A 82 -2.78 13.40 -2.39
C ALA A 82 -3.43 14.14 -3.57
N ALA A 83 -3.14 15.42 -3.77
CA ALA A 83 -3.65 16.20 -4.90
C ALA A 83 -3.20 15.67 -6.27
N LYS A 84 -2.08 14.93 -6.31
CA LYS A 84 -1.58 14.25 -7.51
C LYS A 84 -2.04 12.80 -7.60
N ALA A 85 -2.60 12.25 -6.51
CA ALA A 85 -2.95 10.85 -6.38
C ALA A 85 -4.34 10.54 -6.96
N THR A 86 -4.54 9.30 -7.39
CA THR A 86 -5.88 8.79 -7.76
C THR A 86 -6.73 8.55 -6.51
N ALA A 87 -8.06 8.44 -6.67
CA ALA A 87 -8.95 8.11 -5.54
C ALA A 87 -8.51 6.82 -4.81
N ARG A 88 -8.19 5.77 -5.56
CA ARG A 88 -7.63 4.51 -5.03
C ARG A 88 -6.37 4.72 -4.18
N GLU A 89 -5.43 5.51 -4.70
CA GLU A 89 -4.18 5.79 -3.98
C GLU A 89 -4.43 6.61 -2.70
N GLN A 90 -5.37 7.55 -2.74
CA GLN A 90 -5.80 8.29 -1.54
C GLN A 90 -6.38 7.34 -0.48
N SER A 91 -7.24 6.39 -0.88
CA SER A 91 -7.77 5.36 0.03
C SER A 91 -6.65 4.50 0.65
N HIS A 92 -5.60 4.14 -0.11
CA HIS A 92 -4.43 3.47 0.49
C HIS A 92 -3.73 4.31 1.56
N VAL A 93 -3.56 5.62 1.30
CA VAL A 93 -2.98 6.55 2.28
C VAL A 93 -3.84 6.64 3.55
N GLU A 94 -5.16 6.69 3.41
CA GLU A 94 -6.09 6.67 4.53
C GLU A 94 -6.01 5.36 5.32
N ALA A 95 -5.93 4.21 4.65
CA ALA A 95 -5.78 2.92 5.30
C ALA A 95 -4.47 2.82 6.09
N LEU A 96 -3.37 3.36 5.55
CA LEU A 96 -2.09 3.41 6.26
C LEU A 96 -2.16 4.30 7.50
N ASP A 97 -2.80 5.47 7.40
CA ASP A 97 -2.95 6.39 8.52
C ASP A 97 -3.79 5.76 9.65
N ALA A 98 -4.91 5.12 9.31
CA ALA A 98 -5.73 4.36 10.25
C ALA A 98 -4.92 3.23 10.90
N TRP A 99 -4.10 2.51 10.12
CA TRP A 99 -3.31 1.40 10.64
C TRP A 99 -2.23 1.89 11.60
N ALA A 100 -1.56 2.99 11.27
CA ALA A 100 -0.56 3.61 12.15
C ALA A 100 -1.19 4.18 13.43
N ALA A 101 -2.46 4.60 13.38
CA ALA A 101 -3.23 5.02 14.56
C ALA A 101 -3.77 3.83 15.39
N GLY A 102 -3.66 2.60 14.90
CA GLY A 102 -4.16 1.39 15.58
C GLY A 102 -5.63 1.07 15.33
N ASP A 103 -6.30 1.80 14.44
CA ASP A 103 -7.70 1.58 14.07
C ASP A 103 -7.81 0.51 12.98
N LEU A 104 -7.70 -0.75 13.40
CA LEU A 104 -7.63 -1.90 12.48
C LEU A 104 -8.95 -2.16 11.74
N ASP A 105 -10.09 -1.91 12.38
CA ASP A 105 -11.41 -2.10 11.75
C ASP A 105 -11.61 -1.09 10.62
N ARG A 106 -11.23 0.18 10.83
CA ARG A 106 -11.25 1.18 9.76
C ARG A 106 -10.25 0.84 8.65
N THR A 107 -9.04 0.41 8.99
CA THR A 107 -8.05 -0.01 7.99
C THR A 107 -8.60 -1.10 7.07
N LEU A 108 -9.22 -2.14 7.65
CA LEU A 108 -9.83 -3.23 6.89
C LEU A 108 -10.98 -2.73 6.02
N ALA A 109 -11.90 -1.94 6.57
CA ALA A 109 -13.03 -1.39 5.82
C ALA A 109 -12.58 -0.59 4.57
N ILE A 110 -11.50 0.18 4.68
CA ILE A 110 -10.95 0.93 3.56
C ILE A 110 -10.35 -0.02 2.51
N TRP A 111 -9.57 -1.03 2.90
CA TRP A 111 -9.05 -2.00 1.93
C TRP A 111 -10.16 -2.80 1.24
N GLU A 112 -11.21 -3.20 1.95
CA GLU A 112 -12.36 -3.86 1.33
C GLU A 112 -13.12 -2.94 0.37
N THR A 113 -13.21 -1.64 0.68
CA THR A 113 -13.78 -0.65 -0.26
C THR A 113 -12.94 -0.55 -1.53
N ILE A 114 -11.60 -0.53 -1.40
CA ILE A 114 -10.70 -0.58 -2.56
C ILE A 114 -10.93 -1.85 -3.37
N LEU A 115 -11.12 -3.00 -2.73
CA LEU A 115 -11.33 -4.28 -3.42
C LEU A 115 -12.69 -4.35 -4.14
N ALA A 116 -13.73 -3.75 -3.57
CA ALA A 116 -15.04 -3.65 -4.21
C ALA A 116 -14.97 -2.82 -5.52
N ASP A 117 -14.25 -1.69 -5.49
CA ASP A 117 -14.11 -0.81 -6.67
C ASP A 117 -13.01 -1.28 -7.64
N HIS A 118 -11.98 -1.95 -7.13
CA HIS A 118 -10.79 -2.40 -7.83
C HIS A 118 -10.42 -3.84 -7.44
N PRO A 119 -11.16 -4.86 -7.91
CA PRO A 119 -10.93 -6.26 -7.52
C PRO A 119 -9.54 -6.82 -7.89
N THR A 120 -8.83 -6.15 -8.80
CA THR A 120 -7.47 -6.51 -9.21
C THR A 120 -6.37 -5.84 -8.39
N ASP A 121 -6.71 -5.06 -7.35
CA ASP A 121 -5.72 -4.44 -6.46
C ASP A 121 -5.08 -5.48 -5.53
N ALA A 122 -4.01 -6.09 -6.04
CA ALA A 122 -3.28 -7.14 -5.33
C ALA A 122 -2.64 -6.64 -4.02
N LEU A 123 -2.36 -5.35 -3.89
CA LEU A 123 -1.79 -4.79 -2.66
C LEU A 123 -2.85 -4.76 -1.56
N ALA A 124 -4.03 -4.21 -1.84
CA ALA A 124 -5.15 -4.19 -0.90
C ALA A 124 -5.53 -5.62 -0.46
N LEU A 125 -5.69 -6.54 -1.43
CA LEU A 125 -6.03 -7.94 -1.17
C LEU A 125 -5.04 -8.59 -0.23
N ARG A 126 -3.74 -8.44 -0.55
CA ARG A 126 -2.67 -9.05 0.25
C ARG A 126 -2.65 -8.52 1.68
N LEU A 127 -2.86 -7.22 1.85
CA LEU A 127 -2.83 -6.55 3.16
C LEU A 127 -4.05 -6.93 4.01
N ALA A 128 -5.25 -6.90 3.42
CA ALA A 128 -6.49 -7.30 4.08
C ALA A 128 -6.42 -8.76 4.55
N HIS A 129 -6.11 -9.70 3.65
CA HIS A 129 -5.97 -11.12 3.99
C HIS A 129 -4.94 -11.36 5.10
N LEU A 130 -3.78 -10.68 5.02
CA LEU A 130 -2.77 -10.80 6.07
C LEU A 130 -3.31 -10.33 7.42
N LYS A 131 -4.07 -9.24 7.45
CA LYS A 131 -4.63 -8.69 8.70
C LYS A 131 -5.75 -9.55 9.25
N TYR A 132 -6.67 -10.05 8.42
CA TYR A 132 -7.69 -11.00 8.86
C TYR A 132 -7.08 -12.27 9.47
N PHE A 133 -6.02 -12.81 8.85
CA PHE A 133 -5.30 -13.95 9.41
C PHE A 133 -4.75 -13.65 10.81
N TRP A 134 -4.05 -12.53 10.98
CA TRP A 134 -3.48 -12.14 12.29
C TRP A 134 -4.54 -11.82 13.34
N LEU A 135 -5.72 -11.36 12.93
CA LEU A 135 -6.84 -11.09 13.84
C LEU A 135 -7.72 -12.32 14.11
N GLY A 136 -7.44 -13.48 13.51
CA GLY A 136 -8.25 -14.68 13.69
C GLY A 136 -9.66 -14.53 13.12
N ARG A 137 -9.81 -13.82 12.00
CA ARG A 137 -11.10 -13.55 11.32
C ARG A 137 -11.20 -14.31 9.98
N PRO A 138 -11.24 -15.66 9.98
CA PRO A 138 -11.21 -16.44 8.75
C PRO A 138 -12.47 -16.30 7.88
N ARG A 139 -13.62 -16.01 8.49
CA ARG A 139 -14.87 -15.81 7.74
C ARG A 139 -14.81 -14.56 6.89
N ASP A 140 -14.33 -13.46 7.46
CA ASP A 140 -14.14 -12.20 6.74
C ASP A 140 -13.07 -12.35 5.65
N MET A 141 -11.99 -13.09 5.93
CA MET A 141 -10.96 -13.38 4.94
C MET A 141 -11.49 -14.16 3.72
N VAL A 142 -12.41 -15.11 3.94
CA VAL A 142 -13.05 -15.88 2.85
C VAL A 142 -14.07 -15.05 2.09
N ALA A 143 -14.72 -14.10 2.77
CA ALA A 143 -15.72 -13.20 2.18
C ALA A 143 -15.12 -11.97 1.47
N SER A 144 -13.82 -11.71 1.66
CA SER A 144 -13.11 -10.61 0.98
C SER A 144 -13.14 -10.82 -0.54
N VAL A 145 -13.36 -9.72 -1.25
CA VAL A 145 -13.63 -9.54 -2.70
C VAL A 145 -15.11 -9.65 -3.10
#